data_AF-A0AAW7Z9Y5-F1
#
_entry.id   AF-A0AAW7Z9Y5-F1
#
_cell.length_a   1.000
_cell.length_b   1.000
_cell.length_c   1.000
_cell.angle_alpha   90.00
_cell.angle_beta   90.00
_cell.angle_gamma   90.00
#
_symmetry.space_group_name_H-M   'P 1'
#
loop_
_entity.id
_entity.type
_entity.pdbx_description
1 polymer ?
#
loop_
_entity_poly.entity_id
_entity_poly.type
_entity_poly.pdbx_seq_one_letter_code
_entity_poly.pdbx_strand_id
1 'polypeptide(L)' 'MGCSSCGSGGASGISIGSGEYVTELKRVHGLEEANRLLADGHSFVGMYFNQEAREEVYILAELKPVSKVKQPIGFVPNK' A
#
# COMPACT_ATOMS: atom_id res chain seq x y z
N MET A 1 -28.78 14.37 5.12
CA MET A 1 -28.72 13.88 6.51
C MET A 1 -28.54 12.38 6.48
N GLY A 2 -27.45 11.87 7.09
CA GLY A 2 -27.27 10.46 7.46
C GLY A 2 -26.59 9.56 6.43
N CYS A 3 -25.26 9.48 6.46
CA CYS A 3 -24.56 8.27 6.00
C CYS A 3 -24.37 7.39 7.24
N SER A 4 -25.16 6.33 7.32
CA SER A 4 -25.17 5.37 8.42
C SER A 4 -24.47 4.10 7.97
N SER A 5 -23.15 4.00 8.18
CA SER A 5 -22.50 2.70 8.38
C SER A 5 -21.08 2.89 8.92
N CYS A 6 -20.96 2.81 10.24
CA CYS A 6 -19.70 2.51 10.92
C CYS A 6 -19.56 0.97 10.91
N GLY A 7 -19.00 0.43 9.84
CA GLY A 7 -18.67 -0.99 9.71
C GLY A 7 -17.26 -1.26 10.25
N SER A 8 -17.18 -1.78 11.47
CA SER A 8 -15.98 -2.29 12.11
C SER A 8 -15.46 -3.56 11.44
N GLY A 9 -14.14 -3.66 11.25
CA GLY A 9 -13.41 -4.94 11.29
C GLY A 9 -12.77 -5.39 9.98
N GLY A 10 -11.48 -5.10 9.84
CA GLY A 10 -10.58 -5.71 8.87
C GLY A 10 -9.32 -4.86 8.76
N ALA A 11 -8.14 -5.47 8.81
CA ALA A 11 -6.85 -4.79 8.62
C ALA A 11 -6.91 -4.02 7.31
N SER A 12 -7.28 -2.74 7.41
CA SER A 12 -7.61 -1.90 6.28
C SER A 12 -6.29 -1.45 5.71
N GLY A 13 -5.82 -2.20 4.71
CA GLY A 13 -4.69 -1.80 3.89
C GLY A 13 -4.88 -0.36 3.46
N ILE A 14 -3.81 0.43 3.54
CA ILE A 14 -3.82 1.81 3.08
C ILE A 14 -4.07 1.75 1.58
N SER A 15 -5.29 2.04 1.14
CA SER A 15 -5.63 2.17 -0.28
C SER A 15 -5.07 3.50 -0.78
N ILE A 16 -3.89 3.45 -1.35
CA ILE A 16 -3.38 4.49 -2.23
C ILE A 16 -4.20 4.36 -3.52
N GLY A 17 -4.86 5.43 -3.96
CA GLY A 17 -5.84 5.41 -5.04
C GLY A 17 -5.40 4.60 -6.26
N SER A 18 -6.35 3.87 -6.84
CA SER A 18 -6.21 2.91 -7.94
C SER A 18 -5.78 1.50 -7.52
N GLY A 19 -6.75 0.67 -7.11
CA GLY A 19 -6.70 -0.80 -7.21
C GLY A 19 -5.40 -1.49 -6.77
N GLU A 20 -4.64 -0.92 -5.87
CA GLU A 20 -3.40 -1.46 -5.35
C GLU A 20 -3.49 -1.31 -3.84
N TYR A 21 -3.16 -2.40 -3.14
CA TYR A 21 -3.19 -2.43 -1.70
C TYR A 21 -1.77 -2.62 -1.21
N VAL A 22 -1.38 -1.83 -0.21
CA VAL A 22 -0.12 -2.01 0.50
C VAL A 22 -0.14 -3.37 1.18
N THR A 23 0.80 -4.24 0.84
CA THR A 23 0.94 -5.56 1.47
C THR A 23 1.94 -5.55 2.61
N GLU A 24 2.98 -4.74 2.51
CA GLU A 24 4.02 -4.65 3.52
C GLU A 24 4.57 -3.22 3.60
N LEU A 25 4.89 -2.78 4.81
CA LEU A 25 5.60 -1.53 5.08
C LEU A 25 7.00 -1.86 5.59
N LYS A 26 8.02 -1.43 4.84
CA LYS A 26 9.42 -1.63 5.17
C LYS A 26 10.04 -0.34 5.65
N ARG A 27 10.70 -0.41 6.81
CA ARG A 27 11.54 0.68 7.34
C ARG A 27 12.95 0.50 6.81
N VAL A 28 13.53 1.57 6.30
CA VAL A 28 14.80 1.57 5.59
C VAL A 28 15.65 2.72 6.12
N HIS A 29 16.92 2.45 6.40
CA HIS A 29 17.81 3.41 7.02
C HIS A 29 18.71 4.04 5.96
N GLY A 30 18.62 5.35 5.81
CA GLY A 30 19.42 6.09 4.84
C GLY A 30 18.89 6.04 3.41
N LEU A 31 19.30 7.06 2.65
CA LEU A 31 18.79 7.34 1.31
C LEU A 31 19.22 6.28 0.28
N GLU A 32 20.42 5.74 0.39
CA GLU A 32 20.96 4.77 -0.58
C GLU A 32 20.15 3.47 -0.63
N GLU A 33 19.82 2.92 0.54
CA GLU A 33 19.01 1.70 0.63
C GLU A 33 17.56 1.98 0.19
N ALA A 34 17.02 3.16 0.52
CA ALA A 34 15.70 3.57 0.06
C ALA A 34 15.64 3.63 -1.47
N ASN A 35 16.64 4.24 -2.11
CA ASN A 35 16.71 4.35 -3.57
C ASN A 35 16.81 2.98 -4.25
N ARG A 36 17.54 2.02 -3.67
CA ARG A 36 17.59 0.65 -4.20
C ARG A 36 16.21 0.01 -4.22
N LEU A 37 15.48 0.09 -3.10
CA LEU A 37 14.15 -0.52 -2.99
C LEU A 37 13.10 0.18 -3.85
N LEU A 38 13.22 1.49 -4.04
CA LEU A 38 12.40 2.25 -5.00
C LEU A 38 12.65 1.77 -6.44
N ALA A 39 13.91 1.49 -6.81
CA ALA A 39 14.25 0.93 -8.12
C ALA A 39 13.71 -0.51 -8.29
N ASP A 40 13.64 -1.28 -7.20
CA ASP A 40 13.05 -2.63 -7.17
C ASP A 40 11.51 -2.62 -7.20
N GLY A 41 10.87 -1.45 -7.30
CA GLY A 41 9.42 -1.31 -7.46
C GLY A 41 8.64 -1.08 -6.16
N HIS A 42 9.30 -0.78 -5.05
CA HIS A 42 8.60 -0.31 -3.85
C HIS A 42 8.13 1.13 -4.04
N SER A 43 7.08 1.51 -3.31
CA SER A 43 6.52 2.86 -3.33
C SER A 43 6.92 3.65 -2.08
N PHE A 44 7.26 4.93 -2.26
CA PHE A 44 7.54 5.81 -1.14
C PHE A 44 6.25 6.18 -0.39
N VAL A 45 6.26 6.00 0.94
CA VAL A 45 5.12 6.37 1.80
C VAL A 45 5.44 7.62 2.61
N GLY A 46 6.64 7.68 3.20
CA GLY A 46 7.02 8.78 4.06
C GLY A 46 8.42 8.60 4.64
N MET A 47 8.89 9.62 5.35
CA MET A 47 10.19 9.62 6.00
C MET A 47 10.11 10.39 7.31
N TYR A 48 10.86 9.93 8.31
CA TYR A 48 11.01 10.62 9.59
C TYR A 48 12.48 10.57 10.02
N PHE A 49 12.87 11.57 10.79
CA PHE A 49 14.21 11.63 11.36
C PHE A 49 14.21 11.03 12.77
N ASN A 50 15.00 9.98 12.98
CA ASN A 50 15.21 9.42 14.30
C ASN A 50 16.26 10.25 15.05
N GLN A 51 15.83 11.03 16.04
CA GLN A 51 16.70 11.93 16.79
C GLN A 51 17.72 11.21 17.67
N GLU A 52 17.39 10.02 18.18
CA GLU A 52 18.26 9.26 19.08
C GLU A 52 19.46 8.68 18.33
N ALA A 53 19.20 8.04 17.20
CA ALA A 53 20.23 7.45 16.34
C ALA A 53 20.82 8.44 15.32
N ARG A 54 20.26 9.67 15.23
CA ARG A 54 20.64 10.72 14.27
C ARG A 54 20.64 10.24 12.81
N GLU A 55 19.57 9.56 12.43
CA GLU A 55 19.44 8.93 11.12
C GLU A 55 18.10 9.23 10.46
N GLU A 56 18.11 9.23 9.13
CA GLU A 56 16.91 9.35 8.31
C GLU A 56 16.33 7.97 8.06
N VAL A 57 15.06 7.78 8.43
CA VAL A 57 14.33 6.53 8.23
C VAL A 57 13.23 6.74 7.19
N TYR A 58 13.30 5.95 6.13
CA TYR A 58 12.34 5.93 5.04
C TYR A 58 11.36 4.78 5.23
N ILE A 59 10.09 5.04 4.92
CA ILE A 59 9.03 4.04 4.93
C ILE A 59 8.62 3.79 3.48
N LEU A 60 8.84 2.55 3.05
CA LEU A 60 8.49 2.08 1.71
C LEU A 60 7.38 1.04 1.79
N ALA A 61 6.49 1.04 0.81
CA ALA A 61 5.41 0.08 0.66
C ALA A 61 5.70 -0.88 -0.48
N GLU A 62 5.48 -2.17 -0.26
CA GLU A 62 5.31 -3.13 -1.35
C GLU A 62 3.83 -3.10 -1.78
N LEU A 63 3.58 -2.90 -3.07
CA LEU A 63 2.25 -2.89 -3.66
C LEU A 63 2.03 -4.20 -4.42
N LYS A 64 0.95 -4.91 -4.12
CA LYS A 64 0.49 -5.99 -5.00
C LYS A 64 -0.46 -5.42 -6.05
N PRO A 65 -0.21 -5.70 -7.35
CA PRO A 65 -1.17 -5.37 -8.37
C PRO A 65 -2.44 -6.17 -8.10
N VAL A 66 -3.59 -5.50 -8.00
CA VAL A 66 -4.85 -6.23 -7.98
C VAL A 66 -4.97 -6.92 -9.33
N SER A 67 -4.95 -8.25 -9.26
CA SER A 67 -5.55 -9.10 -10.28
C SER A 67 -6.94 -8.54 -10.53
N LYS A 68 -7.09 -7.74 -11.58
CA LYS A 68 -8.40 -7.36 -12.11
C LYS A 68 -8.98 -8.66 -12.62
N VAL A 69 -9.58 -9.44 -11.73
CA VAL A 69 -10.48 -10.52 -12.10
C VAL A 69 -11.50 -9.81 -12.96
N LYS A 70 -11.39 -9.99 -14.28
CA LYS A 70 -12.36 -9.50 -15.25
C LYS A 70 -13.66 -10.20 -14.86
N GLN A 71 -14.43 -9.59 -13.96
CA GLN A 71 -15.80 -9.99 -13.78
C GLN A 71 -16.43 -9.80 -15.17
N PRO A 72 -16.91 -10.88 -15.80
CA PRO A 72 -17.54 -10.74 -17.10
C PRO A 72 -18.71 -9.78 -16.91
N ILE A 73 -18.65 -8.63 -17.58
CA ILE A 73 -19.78 -7.72 -17.66
C ILE A 73 -20.80 -8.42 -18.56
N GLY A 74 -21.79 -9.08 -17.97
CA GLY A 74 -22.81 -9.82 -18.70
C GLY A 74 -23.44 -10.93 -17.87
N PHE A 75 -24.59 -11.44 -18.32
CA PHE A 75 -25.27 -12.57 -17.69
C PHE A 75 -24.52 -13.87 -18.00
N VAL A 76 -24.12 -14.60 -16.98
CA VAL A 76 -23.60 -15.97 -17.12
C VAL A 76 -24.82 -16.88 -17.30
N PRO A 77 -25.01 -17.54 -18.45
CA PRO A 77 -26.09 -18.51 -18.60
C PRO A 77 -25.74 -19.75 -17.80
N ASN A 78 -26.48 -20.01 -16.72
CA ASN A 78 -26.44 -21.31 -16.04
C ASN A 78 -27.00 -22.38 -17.01
N LYS A 79 -26.21 -23.43 -17.23
CA LYS A 79 -26.70 -24.72 -17.72
C LYS A 79 -26.97 -25.63 -16.53
#